data_AF-A0A922MK31-F1
#
_entry.id   AF-A0A922MK31-F1
#
_cell.length_a   1.000
_cell.length_b   1.000
_cell.length_c   1.000
_cell.angle_alpha   90.00
_cell.angle_beta   90.00
_cell.angle_gamma   90.00
#
_symmetry.space_group_name_H-M   'P 1'
#
loop_
_entity.id
_entity.type
_entity.pdbx_description
1 polymer ?
#
loop_
_entity_poly.entity_id
_entity_poly.type
_entity_poly.pdbx_seq_one_letter_code
_entity_poly.pdbx_strand_id
1 'polypeptide(L)'
;MPKRNREDKEYKENKKRRKLAKKIEKYKAKMAELDPQEPEQQSEESNSFNEQTDQVHADEQEVEPVVNSIIIDEEEDMELSSDIVSALGEVIGTQKEYGDDIHPSILKIIENILTEGLTKEQRETINKSALIPGNAKLLDAPKLNTEIIGLINQATRTRDTLMVARQQDLGLAIGTVRNRTLF
;
A
#
# COMPACT_ATOMS: atom_id res chain seq x y z
N MET A 1 3.02 39.99 33.40
CA MET A 1 2.33 38.72 33.08
C MET A 1 2.76 37.66 34.09
N PRO A 2 1.87 37.07 34.90
CA PRO A 2 2.28 36.10 35.92
C PRO A 2 2.62 34.76 35.28
N LYS A 3 3.80 34.22 35.60
CA LYS A 3 4.27 32.90 35.16
C LYS A 3 3.35 31.83 35.78
N ARG A 4 2.63 31.06 34.97
CA ARG A 4 1.81 29.92 35.44
C ARG A 4 2.70 29.01 36.28
N ASN A 5 2.25 28.73 37.51
CA ASN A 5 3.02 28.03 38.52
C ASN A 5 3.35 26.61 38.03
N ARG A 6 4.60 26.18 38.18
CA ARG A 6 5.10 24.88 37.67
C ARG A 6 4.28 23.70 38.20
N GLU A 7 3.77 23.84 39.41
CA GLU A 7 2.88 22.91 40.12
C GLU A 7 1.55 22.66 39.39
N ASP A 8 0.98 23.68 38.74
CA ASP A 8 -0.28 23.54 37.98
C ASP A 8 -0.12 22.68 36.73
N LYS A 9 1.08 22.70 36.13
CA LYS A 9 1.39 21.90 34.94
C LYS A 9 1.55 20.43 35.32
N GLU A 10 2.28 20.18 36.41
CA GLU A 10 2.49 18.84 36.95
C GLU A 10 1.19 18.20 37.44
N TYR A 11 0.34 18.96 38.14
CA TYR A 11 -0.99 18.51 38.55
C TYR A 11 -1.86 18.10 37.34
N LYS A 12 -1.82 18.88 36.25
CA LYS A 12 -2.56 18.56 35.02
C LYS A 12 -2.02 17.30 34.35
N GLU A 13 -0.72 17.10 34.35
CA GLU A 13 -0.08 15.92 33.78
C GLU A 13 -0.42 14.66 34.60
N ASN A 14 -0.31 14.72 35.91
CA ASN A 14 -0.70 13.62 36.81
C ASN A 14 -2.18 13.27 36.70
N LYS A 15 -3.05 14.28 36.55
CA LYS A 15 -4.48 14.07 36.28
C LYS A 15 -4.73 13.35 34.94
N LYS A 16 -3.93 13.62 33.90
CA LYS A 16 -4.00 12.90 32.62
C LYS A 16 -3.50 11.46 32.76
N ARG A 17 -2.36 11.24 33.43
CA ARG A 17 -1.79 9.91 33.70
C ARG A 17 -2.78 9.03 34.45
N ARG A 18 -3.44 9.55 35.49
CA ARG A 18 -4.48 8.82 36.24
C ARG A 18 -5.67 8.43 35.38
N LYS A 19 -6.12 9.30 34.47
CA LYS A 19 -7.20 8.98 33.53
C LYS A 19 -6.79 7.90 32.53
N LEU A 20 -5.55 7.92 32.05
CA LEU A 20 -5.03 6.93 31.13
C LEU A 20 -4.88 5.55 31.79
N ALA A 21 -4.34 5.51 33.02
CA ALA A 21 -4.23 4.28 33.80
C ALA A 21 -5.60 3.60 34.01
N LYS A 22 -6.62 4.37 34.41
CA LYS A 22 -8.00 3.86 34.55
C LYS A 22 -8.59 3.32 33.24
N LYS A 23 -8.25 3.92 32.11
CA LYS A 23 -8.67 3.39 30.80
C LYS A 23 -7.98 2.06 30.52
N ILE A 24 -6.67 1.99 30.70
CA ILE A 24 -5.88 0.76 30.49
C ILE A 24 -6.42 -0.38 31.36
N GLU A 25 -6.68 -0.12 32.63
CA GLU A 25 -7.28 -1.08 33.56
C GLU A 25 -8.65 -1.57 33.08
N LYS A 26 -9.51 -0.65 32.61
CA LYS A 26 -10.82 -1.02 32.03
C LYS A 26 -10.68 -1.88 30.77
N TYR A 27 -9.69 -1.61 29.91
CA TYR A 27 -9.40 -2.44 28.74
C TYR A 27 -8.83 -3.80 29.15
N LYS A 28 -7.94 -3.87 30.15
CA LYS A 28 -7.41 -5.13 30.69
C LYS A 28 -8.52 -5.99 31.29
N ALA A 29 -9.42 -5.40 32.09
CA ALA A 29 -10.57 -6.11 32.63
C ALA A 29 -11.51 -6.63 31.52
N LYS A 30 -11.77 -5.81 30.49
CA LYS A 30 -12.59 -6.22 29.34
C LYS A 30 -11.94 -7.32 28.50
N MET A 31 -10.61 -7.36 28.42
CA MET A 31 -9.88 -8.45 27.77
C MET A 31 -9.88 -9.73 28.63
N ALA A 32 -9.75 -9.60 29.96
CA ALA A 32 -9.82 -10.72 30.89
C ALA A 32 -11.21 -11.37 30.96
N GLU A 33 -12.29 -10.64 30.67
CA GLU A 33 -13.64 -11.22 30.58
C GLU A 33 -13.87 -12.06 29.30
N LEU A 34 -12.99 -11.95 28.29
CA LEU A 34 -13.14 -12.67 27.02
C LEU A 34 -12.33 -13.97 26.95
N ASP A 35 -11.53 -14.31 27.97
CA ASP A 35 -10.74 -15.55 28.01
C ASP A 35 -10.30 -15.92 29.44
N PRO A 36 -10.75 -17.03 30.04
CA PRO A 36 -10.24 -17.50 31.33
C PRO A 36 -8.99 -18.35 31.12
N GLN A 37 -7.88 -17.74 30.70
CA GLN A 37 -6.56 -18.36 30.85
C GLN A 37 -5.61 -17.38 31.53
N GLU A 38 -5.10 -17.81 32.68
CA GLU A 38 -4.16 -17.09 33.55
C GLU A 38 -2.87 -16.70 32.81
N PRO A 39 -2.25 -15.54 33.11
CA PRO A 39 -0.92 -15.25 32.61
C PRO A 39 0.12 -15.86 33.55
N GLU A 40 0.69 -16.99 33.16
CA GLU A 40 1.98 -17.42 33.69
C GLU A 40 3.05 -16.36 33.36
N GLN A 41 3.81 -15.98 34.38
CA GLN A 41 5.04 -15.22 34.24
C GLN A 41 6.11 -16.15 33.67
N GLN A 42 6.81 -15.75 32.61
CA GLN A 42 8.28 -15.85 32.56
C GLN A 42 8.91 -15.17 31.34
N SER A 43 10.19 -14.91 31.57
CA SER A 43 11.23 -14.12 30.95
C SER A 43 11.73 -14.57 29.57
N GLU A 44 12.37 -13.60 28.91
CA GLU A 44 13.59 -13.69 28.08
C GLU A 44 13.64 -14.58 26.82
N GLU A 45 13.93 -13.87 25.73
CA GLU A 45 14.84 -14.21 24.64
C GLU A 45 14.78 -15.57 23.91
N SER A 46 14.57 -15.41 22.60
CA SER A 46 15.33 -16.01 21.49
C SER A 46 14.85 -17.32 20.84
N ASN A 47 14.87 -17.21 19.51
CA ASN A 47 15.06 -18.23 18.48
C ASN A 47 13.94 -19.23 18.11
N SER A 48 13.62 -19.12 16.83
CA SER A 48 13.49 -20.21 15.86
C SER A 48 12.31 -21.17 16.04
N PHE A 49 11.24 -20.90 15.29
CA PHE A 49 10.17 -21.84 15.04
C PHE A 49 10.34 -22.45 13.63
N ASN A 50 10.72 -23.71 13.60
CA ASN A 50 10.34 -24.71 12.60
C ASN A 50 10.36 -26.05 13.36
N GLU A 51 9.52 -27.05 13.16
CA GLU A 51 8.45 -27.34 12.21
C GLU A 51 7.78 -28.61 12.78
N GLN A 52 6.46 -28.78 12.63
CA GLN A 52 5.83 -30.08 12.87
C GLN A 52 5.78 -30.84 11.53
N THR A 53 6.62 -31.87 11.44
CA THR A 53 6.59 -32.90 10.42
C THR A 53 5.77 -34.09 10.94
N ASP A 54 4.88 -34.62 10.11
CA ASP A 54 4.45 -36.02 10.19
C ASP A 54 5.11 -36.78 9.04
N GLN A 55 5.77 -37.87 9.42
CA GLN A 55 6.71 -38.68 8.66
C GLN A 55 6.03 -39.76 7.81
N VAL A 56 6.67 -40.12 6.69
CA VAL A 56 7.26 -41.46 6.41
C VAL A 56 8.22 -41.33 5.20
N HIS A 57 9.55 -41.35 5.40
CA HIS A 57 10.47 -42.51 5.27
C HIS A 57 10.53 -43.11 3.85
N ALA A 58 11.66 -43.36 3.19
CA ALA A 58 13.09 -43.26 3.49
C ALA A 58 13.87 -43.34 2.15
N ASP A 59 14.96 -42.61 1.97
CA ASP A 59 16.33 -43.17 2.00
C ASP A 59 17.39 -42.06 1.80
N GLU A 60 18.48 -42.19 2.54
CA GLU A 60 19.60 -41.23 2.64
C GLU A 60 20.56 -41.34 1.45
N GLN A 61 21.13 -40.20 1.01
CA GLN A 61 22.60 -40.02 0.98
C GLN A 61 23.00 -38.58 0.58
N GLU A 62 23.87 -37.99 1.39
CA GLU A 62 24.55 -36.70 1.26
C GLU A 62 25.50 -36.65 0.05
N VAL A 63 25.58 -35.53 -0.71
CA VAL A 63 26.84 -34.81 -1.02
C VAL A 63 26.58 -33.39 -1.59
N GLU A 64 27.17 -32.38 -0.93
CA GLU A 64 27.81 -31.09 -1.36
C GLU A 64 27.40 -30.32 -2.66
N PRO A 65 27.57 -28.98 -2.69
CA PRO A 65 26.98 -28.10 -3.71
C PRO A 65 27.83 -28.00 -4.99
N VAL A 66 27.25 -28.41 -6.13
CA VAL A 66 27.85 -28.16 -7.45
C VAL A 66 27.11 -27.03 -8.14
N VAL A 67 27.79 -25.89 -8.23
CA VAL A 67 27.49 -24.80 -9.16
C VAL A 67 27.54 -25.35 -10.59
N ASN A 68 26.37 -25.71 -11.13
CA ASN A 68 26.22 -25.93 -12.57
C ASN A 68 25.58 -24.69 -13.17
N SER A 69 26.45 -23.85 -13.73
CA SER A 69 26.11 -22.89 -14.78
C SER A 69 25.35 -23.62 -15.89
N ILE A 70 24.03 -23.46 -15.91
CA ILE A 70 23.22 -23.84 -17.06
C ILE A 70 23.59 -22.86 -18.16
N ILE A 71 24.40 -23.35 -19.10
CA ILE A 71 24.60 -22.75 -20.41
C ILE A 71 23.21 -22.77 -21.05
N ILE A 72 22.61 -21.59 -21.20
CA ILE A 72 21.43 -21.40 -22.04
C ILE A 72 21.98 -21.42 -23.46
N ASP A 73 22.10 -22.63 -24.02
CA ASP A 73 22.30 -22.81 -25.45
C ASP A 73 21.01 -22.41 -26.18
N GLU A 74 21.24 -21.88 -27.38
CA GLU A 74 20.34 -21.16 -28.24
C GLU A 74 19.00 -21.89 -28.52
N GLU A 75 17.98 -21.06 -28.72
CA GLU A 75 16.63 -21.33 -29.21
C GLU A 75 16.52 -22.57 -30.13
N GLU A 76 16.26 -23.74 -29.55
CA GLU A 76 15.36 -24.70 -30.17
C GLU A 76 13.97 -24.39 -29.65
N ASP A 77 13.11 -23.86 -30.51
CA ASP A 77 11.67 -23.82 -30.29
C ASP A 77 11.21 -25.26 -30.00
N MET A 78 11.11 -25.59 -28.71
CA MET A 78 10.50 -26.83 -28.25
C MET A 78 9.02 -26.71 -28.58
N GLU A 79 8.64 -27.14 -29.79
CA GLU A 79 7.24 -27.29 -30.18
C GLU A 79 6.56 -28.22 -29.19
N LEU A 80 5.78 -27.65 -28.28
CA LEU A 80 5.01 -28.40 -27.30
C LEU A 80 4.04 -29.32 -28.05
N SER A 81 3.98 -30.59 -27.65
CA SER A 81 3.11 -31.56 -28.30
C SER A 81 1.63 -31.14 -28.21
N SER A 82 0.87 -31.39 -29.28
CA SER A 82 -0.54 -30.99 -29.39
C SER A 82 -1.42 -31.52 -28.25
N ASP A 83 -1.02 -32.66 -27.67
CA ASP A 83 -1.71 -33.30 -26.56
C ASP A 83 -1.57 -32.49 -25.25
N ILE A 84 -0.39 -31.87 -25.03
CA ILE A 84 -0.15 -30.99 -23.88
C ILE A 84 -0.95 -29.70 -24.05
N VAL A 85 -0.93 -29.11 -25.26
CA VAL A 85 -1.70 -27.89 -25.59
C VAL A 85 -3.21 -28.14 -25.43
N SER A 86 -3.69 -29.31 -25.83
CA SER A 86 -5.10 -29.70 -25.66
C SER A 86 -5.47 -29.97 -24.20
N ALA A 87 -4.53 -30.48 -23.39
CA ALA A 87 -4.73 -30.69 -21.96
C ALA A 87 -4.75 -29.39 -21.13
N LEU A 88 -4.11 -28.32 -21.62
CA LEU A 88 -4.12 -26.98 -21.02
C LEU A 88 -5.47 -26.24 -21.17
N GLY A 89 -6.41 -26.81 -21.94
CA GLY A 89 -7.75 -26.24 -22.16
C GLY A 89 -7.78 -25.16 -23.25
N GLU A 90 -8.99 -24.72 -23.63
CA GLU A 90 -9.14 -23.60 -24.56
C GLU A 90 -8.54 -22.33 -23.97
N VAL A 91 -7.60 -21.73 -24.69
CA VAL A 91 -7.11 -20.39 -24.38
C VAL A 91 -8.31 -19.46 -24.51
N ILE A 92 -8.84 -19.00 -23.37
CA ILE A 92 -9.80 -17.91 -23.33
C ILE A 92 -9.02 -16.69 -23.82
N GLY A 93 -9.11 -16.45 -25.13
CA GLY A 93 -8.48 -15.33 -25.82
C GLY A 93 -9.07 -14.04 -25.30
N THR A 94 -8.58 -13.58 -24.16
CA THR A 94 -8.72 -12.19 -23.72
C THR A 94 -7.73 -11.37 -24.52
N GLN A 95 -7.93 -11.34 -25.85
CA GLN A 95 -7.22 -10.40 -26.70
C GLN A 95 -7.74 -9.02 -26.30
N LYS A 96 -7.04 -8.41 -25.37
CA LYS A 96 -7.39 -7.12 -24.81
C LYS A 96 -7.15 -6.10 -25.92
N GLU A 97 -8.22 -5.56 -26.48
CA GLU A 97 -8.11 -4.47 -27.43
C GLU A 97 -7.50 -3.25 -26.72
N TYR A 98 -6.33 -2.82 -27.20
CA TYR A 98 -5.71 -1.58 -26.78
C TYR A 98 -6.18 -0.45 -27.71
N GLY A 99 -6.27 0.77 -27.19
CA GLY A 99 -6.59 1.96 -27.97
C GLY A 99 -5.40 2.45 -28.81
N ASP A 100 -5.57 3.60 -29.45
CA ASP A 100 -4.53 4.22 -30.29
C ASP A 100 -3.23 4.51 -29.53
N ASP A 101 -2.11 4.47 -30.25
CA ASP A 101 -0.79 4.71 -29.71
C ASP A 101 -0.63 6.15 -29.19
N ILE A 102 -0.04 6.26 -28.00
CA ILE A 102 0.31 7.55 -27.38
C ILE A 102 1.66 8.01 -27.96
N HIS A 103 1.85 9.33 -28.12
CA HIS A 103 3.10 9.91 -28.59
C HIS A 103 4.33 9.39 -27.80
N PRO A 104 5.43 8.98 -28.46
CA PRO A 104 6.54 8.24 -27.83
C PRO A 104 7.24 9.00 -26.71
N SER A 105 7.29 10.34 -26.78
CA SER A 105 7.87 11.15 -25.70
C SER A 105 7.05 11.09 -24.41
N ILE A 106 5.73 10.92 -24.50
CA ILE A 106 4.85 10.77 -23.34
C ILE A 106 4.99 9.36 -22.79
N LEU A 107 5.05 8.35 -23.68
CA LEU A 107 5.22 6.96 -23.30
C LEU A 107 6.47 6.75 -22.44
N LYS A 108 7.63 7.28 -22.86
CA LYS A 108 8.87 7.20 -22.06
C LYS A 108 8.75 7.81 -20.66
N ILE A 109 8.01 8.91 -20.53
CA ILE A 109 7.77 9.55 -19.23
C ILE A 109 6.86 8.67 -18.37
N ILE A 110 5.79 8.14 -18.96
CA ILE A 110 4.85 7.25 -18.27
C ILE A 110 5.57 5.96 -17.84
N GLU A 111 6.37 5.35 -18.71
CA GLU A 111 7.17 4.16 -18.40
C GLU A 111 8.09 4.42 -17.21
N ASN A 112 8.88 5.50 -17.23
CA ASN A 112 9.74 5.87 -16.10
C ASN A 112 8.95 6.09 -14.81
N ILE A 113 7.77 6.72 -14.90
CA ILE A 113 6.89 6.93 -13.74
C ILE A 113 6.33 5.60 -13.21
N LEU A 114 6.00 4.65 -14.09
CA LEU A 114 5.45 3.35 -13.70
C LEU A 114 6.51 2.41 -13.15
N THR A 115 7.77 2.51 -13.61
CA THR A 115 8.88 1.67 -13.16
C THR A 115 9.56 2.21 -11.89
N GLU A 116 9.89 3.50 -11.85
CA GLU A 116 10.62 4.13 -10.74
C GLU A 116 9.69 4.76 -9.68
N GLY A 117 8.43 5.01 -10.05
CA GLY A 117 7.49 5.74 -9.21
C GLY A 117 7.79 7.23 -9.12
N LEU A 118 6.95 7.98 -8.41
CA LEU A 118 7.25 9.36 -8.03
C LEU A 118 7.66 9.44 -6.56
N THR A 119 8.75 10.15 -6.30
CA THR A 119 9.10 10.56 -4.94
C THR A 119 8.11 11.61 -4.41
N LYS A 120 7.98 11.71 -3.08
CA LYS A 120 7.07 12.69 -2.45
C LYS A 120 7.40 14.13 -2.84
N GLU A 121 8.69 14.44 -2.99
CA GLU A 121 9.19 15.78 -3.36
C GLU A 121 8.84 16.14 -4.81
N GLN A 122 9.03 15.20 -5.74
CA GLN A 122 8.64 15.38 -7.14
C GLN A 122 7.13 15.58 -7.27
N ARG A 123 6.34 14.79 -6.54
CA ARG A 123 4.87 14.93 -6.52
C ARG A 123 4.45 16.31 -6.02
N GLU A 124 5.03 16.80 -4.92
CA GLU A 124 4.72 18.15 -4.41
C GLU A 124 5.13 19.26 -5.38
N THR A 125 6.25 19.08 -6.08
CA THR A 125 6.73 20.05 -7.08
C THR A 125 5.79 20.11 -8.28
N ILE A 126 5.32 18.95 -8.74
CA ILE A 126 4.31 18.85 -9.81
C ILE A 126 3.01 19.48 -9.34
N ASN A 127 2.52 19.17 -8.14
CA ASN A 127 1.27 19.71 -7.62
C ASN A 127 1.30 21.24 -7.42
N LYS A 128 2.48 21.84 -7.21
CA LYS A 128 2.66 23.30 -7.11
C LYS A 128 2.78 23.99 -8.48
N SER A 129 3.37 23.31 -9.46
CA SER A 129 3.62 23.89 -10.79
C SER A 129 2.48 23.64 -11.79
N ALA A 130 1.74 22.56 -11.60
CA ALA A 130 0.59 22.21 -12.40
C ALA A 130 -0.62 23.04 -12.00
N LEU A 131 -1.29 23.63 -12.99
CA LEU A 131 -2.62 24.22 -12.82
C LEU A 131 -3.62 23.43 -13.66
N ILE A 132 -4.81 23.24 -13.09
CA ILE A 132 -5.95 22.72 -13.84
C ILE A 132 -6.31 23.76 -14.90
N PRO A 133 -6.38 23.39 -16.19
CA PRO A 133 -6.66 24.35 -17.24
C PRO A 133 -8.09 24.88 -17.10
N GLY A 134 -8.27 26.19 -17.29
CA GLY A 134 -9.54 26.87 -17.01
C GLY A 134 -10.75 26.42 -17.83
N ASN A 135 -10.52 25.70 -18.94
CA ASN A 135 -11.56 25.07 -19.75
C ASN A 135 -12.05 23.73 -19.19
N ALA A 136 -11.36 23.13 -18.21
CA ALA A 136 -11.68 21.82 -17.64
C ALA A 136 -11.89 21.92 -16.11
N LYS A 137 -12.78 22.82 -15.68
CA LYS A 137 -13.09 23.05 -14.26
C LYS A 137 -13.62 21.81 -13.52
N LEU A 138 -14.19 20.86 -14.26
CA LEU A 138 -14.71 19.58 -13.71
C LEU A 138 -13.59 18.61 -13.29
N LEU A 139 -12.33 18.90 -13.65
CA LEU A 139 -11.19 18.13 -13.15
C LEU A 139 -10.80 18.49 -11.72
N ASP A 140 -11.32 19.60 -11.18
CA ASP A 140 -11.14 19.94 -9.76
C ASP A 140 -11.98 18.98 -8.91
N ALA A 141 -11.36 18.43 -7.86
CA ALA A 141 -12.00 17.41 -7.07
C ALA A 141 -13.23 17.98 -6.32
N PRO A 142 -14.40 17.32 -6.40
CA PRO A 142 -15.60 17.77 -5.71
C PRO A 142 -15.39 17.67 -4.19
N LYS A 143 -15.70 18.75 -3.49
CA LYS A 143 -15.61 18.80 -2.03
C LYS A 143 -16.90 18.29 -1.41
N LEU A 144 -16.78 17.47 -0.37
CA LEU A 144 -17.92 17.00 0.39
C LEU A 144 -18.69 18.17 1.01
N ASN A 145 -20.02 18.16 0.87
CA ASN A 145 -20.89 19.18 1.45
C ASN A 145 -20.76 19.20 2.98
N THR A 146 -20.56 20.39 3.55
CA THR A 146 -20.35 20.60 5.00
C THR A 146 -21.52 20.12 5.85
N GLU A 147 -22.73 20.13 5.29
CA GLU A 147 -23.94 19.61 5.93
C GLU A 147 -23.86 18.08 6.17
N ILE A 148 -23.22 17.35 5.25
CA ILE A 148 -23.13 15.89 5.28
C ILE A 148 -21.94 15.43 6.13
N ILE A 149 -20.89 16.25 6.25
CA ILE A 149 -19.67 15.94 7.01
C ILE A 149 -19.98 15.57 8.47
N GLY A 150 -20.98 16.21 9.08
CA GLY A 150 -21.38 15.95 10.47
C GLY A 150 -22.21 14.68 10.66
N LEU A 151 -22.79 14.14 9.58
CA LEU A 151 -23.70 13.00 9.60
C LEU A 151 -23.01 11.67 9.29
N ILE A 152 -21.88 11.71 8.57
CA ILE A 152 -21.14 10.51 8.19
C ILE A 152 -20.10 10.09 9.23
N ASN A 153 -19.82 8.79 9.29
CA ASN A 153 -18.79 8.26 10.19
C ASN A 153 -17.37 8.67 9.74
N GLN A 154 -16.43 8.65 10.70
CA GLN A 154 -15.05 9.07 10.45
C GLN A 154 -14.36 8.25 9.36
N ALA A 155 -14.63 6.94 9.27
CA ALA A 155 -14.06 6.08 8.25
C ALA A 155 -14.48 6.50 6.83
N THR A 156 -15.74 6.87 6.64
CA THR A 156 -16.27 7.34 5.35
C THR A 156 -15.70 8.70 5.00
N ARG A 157 -15.53 9.59 5.99
CA ARG A 157 -14.87 10.88 5.79
C ARG A 157 -13.41 10.74 5.36
N THR A 158 -12.66 9.81 5.96
CA THR A 158 -11.27 9.56 5.58
C THR A 158 -11.18 9.00 4.16
N ARG A 159 -12.08 8.07 3.78
CA ARG A 159 -12.14 7.53 2.41
C ARG A 159 -12.46 8.62 1.39
N ASP A 160 -13.44 9.47 1.68
CA ASP A 160 -13.80 10.60 0.83
C ASP A 160 -12.62 11.57 0.64
N THR A 161 -11.96 11.95 1.73
CA THR A 161 -10.76 12.82 1.68
C THR A 161 -9.66 12.21 0.81
N LEU A 162 -9.45 10.90 0.89
CA LEU A 162 -8.47 10.19 0.06
C LEU A 162 -8.89 10.20 -1.44
N MET A 163 -10.18 10.03 -1.72
CA MET A 163 -10.70 10.09 -3.10
C MET A 163 -10.55 11.48 -3.69
N VAL A 164 -10.85 12.53 -2.92
CA VAL A 164 -10.65 13.93 -3.32
C VAL A 164 -9.18 14.17 -3.65
N ALA A 165 -8.25 13.72 -2.81
CA ALA A 165 -6.81 13.87 -3.07
C ALA A 165 -6.39 13.17 -4.38
N ARG A 166 -6.87 11.95 -4.63
CA ARG A 166 -6.56 11.20 -5.86
C ARG A 166 -7.16 11.86 -7.10
N GLN A 167 -8.41 12.32 -7.01
CA GLN A 167 -9.07 13.04 -8.10
C GLN A 167 -8.33 14.33 -8.44
N GLN A 168 -7.83 15.03 -7.43
CA GLN A 168 -7.02 16.24 -7.63
C GLN A 168 -5.70 15.91 -8.32
N ASP A 169 -4.98 14.89 -7.84
CA ASP A 169 -3.71 14.45 -8.45
C ASP A 169 -3.91 14.04 -9.92
N LEU A 170 -5.01 13.36 -10.24
CA LEU A 170 -5.38 13.01 -11.63
C LEU A 170 -5.68 14.25 -12.48
N GLY A 171 -6.47 15.19 -11.96
CA GLY A 171 -6.78 16.44 -12.66
C GLY A 171 -5.53 17.26 -12.99
N LEU A 172 -4.60 17.32 -12.04
CA LEU A 172 -3.29 17.97 -12.21
C LEU A 172 -2.42 17.23 -13.22
N ALA A 173 -2.34 15.90 -13.13
CA ALA A 173 -1.58 15.08 -14.07
C ALA A 173 -2.06 15.30 -15.52
N ILE A 174 -3.37 15.26 -15.76
CA ILE A 174 -3.95 15.53 -17.09
C ILE A 174 -3.61 16.95 -17.57
N GLY A 175 -3.67 17.94 -16.68
CA GLY A 175 -3.25 19.32 -16.98
C GLY A 175 -1.77 19.43 -17.38
N THR A 176 -0.87 18.71 -16.70
CA THR A 176 0.56 18.73 -17.02
C THR A 176 0.90 18.13 -18.37
N VAL A 177 0.22 17.05 -18.76
CA VAL A 177 0.44 16.41 -20.07
C VAL A 177 0.12 17.41 -21.18
N ARG A 178 -1.00 18.10 -21.09
CA ARG A 178 -1.40 19.13 -22.07
C ARG A 178 -0.43 20.32 -22.11
N ASN A 179 0.01 20.81 -20.97
CA ASN A 179 0.89 21.99 -20.92
C ASN A 179 2.30 21.68 -21.47
N ARG A 180 2.72 20.41 -21.45
CA ARG A 180 4.02 19.98 -22.01
C ARG A 180 3.97 19.59 -23.49
N THR A 181 2.81 19.24 -24.03
CA THR A 181 2.66 18.88 -25.47
C THR A 181 2.51 20.09 -26.39
N LEU A 182 2.42 21.31 -25.84
CA LEU A 182 2.25 22.56 -26.61
C LEU A 182 3.57 23.30 -26.92
N PHE A 183 4.73 22.67 -26.74
CA PHE A 183 6.04 23.21 -27.12
C PHE A 183 6.79 22.26 -28.04
#